data_AF-A0A8T8C012-F1
#
_entry.id   AF-A0A8T8C012-F1
#
_cell.length_a   1.000
_cell.length_b   1.000
_cell.length_c   1.000
_cell.angle_alpha   90.00
_cell.angle_beta   90.00
_cell.angle_gamma   90.00
#
_symmetry.space_group_name_H-M   'P 1'
#
loop_
_entity.id
_entity.type
_entity.pdbx_description
1 polymer ?
#
loop_
_entity_poly.entity_id
_entity_poly.type
_entity_poly.pdbx_seq_one_letter_code
_entity_poly.pdbx_strand_id
1 'polypeptide(L)'
;MKAVPWRAAGVLLILLALAGALYGAYLHGVTVTDLAWQEKWAKEVSAQSKAVATTTAEYRTEEQRRQKAANQVANDARQEQTAALNDAAVADAAGDRLRVQAGKLAATASCTPGDTGAAERGKAATRAAMVLSDLLGRADARAGELAKAYDQSRIAGLACNRFADELSNTTNSARP
;
A
#
# COMPACT_ATOMS: atom_id res chain seq x y z
N MET A 1 78.64 -51.65 26.06
CA MET A 1 77.28 -51.72 25.47
C MET A 1 76.39 -52.45 26.47
N LYS A 2 75.54 -51.72 27.22
CA LYS A 2 74.73 -52.31 28.30
C LYS A 2 73.58 -53.10 27.68
N ALA A 3 73.56 -54.42 27.89
CA ALA A 3 72.48 -55.29 27.45
C ALA A 3 71.19 -54.87 28.18
N VAL A 4 70.23 -54.33 27.43
CA VAL A 4 68.88 -54.10 27.94
C VAL A 4 68.31 -55.48 28.30
N PRO A 5 67.83 -55.71 29.54
CA PRO A 5 67.23 -57.00 29.88
C PRO A 5 65.98 -57.15 29.02
N TRP A 6 65.90 -58.20 28.22
CA TRP A 6 64.82 -58.49 27.26
C TRP A 6 63.41 -58.37 27.88
N ARG A 7 63.31 -58.60 29.20
CA ARG A 7 62.09 -58.41 29.98
C ARG A 7 61.66 -56.95 30.13
N ALA A 8 62.59 -56.01 30.30
CA ALA A 8 62.27 -54.58 30.35
C ALA A 8 61.79 -54.05 28.99
N ALA A 9 62.38 -54.55 27.89
CA ALA A 9 61.90 -54.24 26.55
C ALA A 9 60.48 -54.77 26.31
N GLY A 10 60.18 -55.99 26.77
CA GLY A 10 58.84 -56.58 26.69
C GLY A 10 57.79 -55.78 27.48
N VAL A 11 58.12 -55.37 28.71
CA VAL A 11 57.21 -54.54 29.54
C VAL A 11 56.97 -53.17 28.90
N LEU A 12 57.99 -52.54 28.33
CA LEU A 12 57.85 -51.25 27.64
C LEU A 12 56.91 -51.35 26.43
N LEU A 13 57.01 -52.43 25.64
CA LEU A 13 56.12 -52.67 24.50
C LEU A 13 54.67 -52.89 24.93
N ILE A 14 54.45 -53.63 26.03
CA ILE A 14 53.10 -53.83 26.58
C ILE A 14 52.51 -52.49 27.05
N LEU A 15 53.30 -51.66 27.74
CA LEU A 15 52.84 -50.35 28.20
C LEU A 15 52.50 -49.42 27.02
N LEU A 16 53.30 -49.43 25.95
CA LEU A 16 53.01 -48.66 24.74
C LEU A 16 51.74 -49.15 24.03
N ALA A 17 51.53 -50.47 23.94
CA ALA A 17 50.32 -51.04 23.36
C ALA A 17 49.07 -50.66 24.17
N LEU A 18 49.16 -50.72 25.51
CA LEU A 18 48.07 -50.29 26.39
C LEU A 18 47.79 -48.79 26.27
N ALA A 19 48.82 -47.95 26.22
CA ALA A 19 48.67 -46.50 26.03
C ALA A 19 48.02 -46.18 24.68
N GLY A 20 48.42 -46.85 23.60
CA GLY A 20 47.82 -46.70 22.28
C GLY A 20 46.35 -47.13 22.24
N ALA A 21 46.01 -48.25 22.89
CA ALA A 21 44.62 -48.72 22.99
C ALA A 21 43.73 -47.75 23.78
N LEU A 22 44.22 -47.25 24.93
CA LEU A 22 43.50 -46.26 25.74
C LEU A 22 43.33 -44.93 25.01
N TYR A 23 44.36 -44.46 24.31
CA TYR A 23 44.29 -43.23 23.52
C TYR A 23 43.34 -43.37 22.33
N GLY A 24 43.37 -44.51 21.64
CA GLY A 24 42.42 -44.82 20.56
C GLY A 24 40.98 -44.87 21.05
N ALA A 25 40.72 -45.50 22.19
CA ALA A 25 39.38 -45.54 22.80
C ALA A 25 38.90 -44.14 23.24
N TYR A 26 39.80 -43.31 23.78
CA TYR A 26 39.49 -41.93 24.16
C TYR A 26 39.13 -41.07 22.94
N LEU A 27 39.97 -41.08 21.90
CA LEU A 27 39.69 -40.33 20.67
C LEU A 27 38.38 -40.81 20.02
N HIS A 28 38.16 -42.11 19.97
CA HIS A 28 36.92 -42.66 19.44
C HIS A 28 35.70 -42.17 20.25
N GLY A 29 35.78 -42.20 21.58
CA GLY A 29 34.75 -41.66 22.46
C GLY A 29 34.46 -40.18 22.19
N VAL A 30 35.51 -39.34 22.12
CA VAL A 30 35.37 -37.90 21.83
C VAL A 30 34.71 -37.68 20.47
N THR A 31 35.16 -38.38 19.42
CA THR A 31 34.59 -38.21 18.07
C THR A 31 33.11 -38.60 18.01
N VAL A 32 32.71 -39.68 18.66
CA VAL A 32 31.29 -40.10 18.69
C VAL A 32 30.44 -39.10 19.46
N THR A 33 30.93 -38.61 20.61
CA THR A 33 30.20 -37.59 21.39
C THR A 33 30.10 -36.26 20.65
N ASP A 34 31.14 -35.85 19.94
CA ASP A 34 31.16 -34.61 19.17
C ASP A 34 30.19 -34.68 17.99
N LEU A 35 30.21 -35.78 17.23
CA LEU A 35 29.25 -36.01 16.14
C LEU A 35 27.80 -36.03 16.66
N ALA A 36 27.54 -36.74 17.75
CA ALA A 36 26.20 -36.78 18.35
C ALA A 36 25.75 -35.39 18.86
N TRP A 37 26.67 -34.57 19.34
CA TRP A 37 26.37 -33.21 19.77
C TRP A 37 26.13 -32.27 18.58
N GLN A 38 26.95 -32.37 17.53
CA GLN A 38 26.78 -31.62 16.29
C GLN A 38 25.45 -31.95 15.60
N GLU A 39 25.03 -33.22 15.57
CA GLU A 39 23.73 -33.61 15.02
C GLU A 39 22.56 -32.99 15.80
N LYS A 40 22.59 -33.04 17.13
CA LYS A 40 21.57 -32.40 17.98
C LYS A 40 21.53 -30.90 17.75
N TRP A 41 22.69 -30.26 17.72
CA TRP A 41 22.80 -28.83 17.48
C TRP A 41 22.29 -28.43 16.10
N ALA A 42 22.69 -29.16 15.05
CA ALA A 42 22.21 -28.94 13.70
C ALA A 42 20.70 -29.10 13.60
N LYS A 43 20.12 -30.09 14.29
CA LYS A 43 18.67 -30.29 14.34
C LYS A 43 17.97 -29.09 14.99
N GLU A 44 18.45 -28.61 16.13
CA GLU A 44 17.89 -27.45 16.83
C GLU A 44 18.00 -26.17 15.99
N VAL A 45 19.18 -25.88 15.44
CA VAL A 45 19.39 -24.72 14.54
C VAL A 45 18.51 -24.83 13.29
N SER A 46 18.32 -26.03 12.75
CA SER A 46 17.42 -26.24 11.61
C SER A 46 15.94 -26.02 11.98
N ALA A 47 15.53 -26.40 13.19
CA ALA A 47 14.17 -26.20 13.67
C ALA A 47 13.90 -24.72 13.93
N GLN A 48 14.85 -24.03 14.58
CA GLN A 48 14.76 -22.60 14.83
C GLN A 48 14.78 -21.79 13.52
N SER A 49 15.67 -22.12 12.57
CA SER A 49 15.72 -21.41 11.28
C SER A 49 14.45 -21.64 10.46
N LYS A 50 13.87 -22.85 10.48
CA LYS A 50 12.56 -23.11 9.87
C LYS A 50 11.46 -22.30 10.54
N ALA A 51 11.39 -22.28 11.87
CA ALA A 51 10.38 -21.51 12.59
C ALA A 51 10.46 -20.01 12.27
N VAL A 52 11.66 -19.44 12.24
CA VAL A 52 11.87 -18.03 11.84
C VAL A 52 11.49 -17.80 10.38
N ALA A 53 11.85 -18.72 9.48
CA ALA A 53 11.52 -18.61 8.06
C ALA A 53 10.00 -18.67 7.82
N THR A 54 9.28 -19.58 8.49
CA THR A 54 7.82 -19.69 8.37
C THR A 54 7.12 -18.46 8.91
N THR A 55 7.48 -18.00 10.10
CA THR A 55 6.87 -16.78 10.66
C THR A 55 7.15 -15.57 9.78
N THR A 56 8.39 -15.42 9.30
CA THR A 56 8.75 -14.30 8.42
C THR A 56 8.00 -14.35 7.08
N ALA A 57 7.80 -15.55 6.51
CA ALA A 57 7.02 -15.71 5.29
C ALA A 57 5.55 -15.32 5.51
N GLU A 58 4.92 -15.78 6.59
CA GLU A 58 3.54 -15.43 6.95
C GLU A 58 3.37 -13.91 7.12
N TYR A 59 4.26 -13.27 7.90
CA TYR A 59 4.22 -11.81 8.09
C TYR A 59 4.40 -11.04 6.78
N ARG A 60 5.32 -11.48 5.91
CA ARG A 60 5.52 -10.84 4.59
C ARG A 60 4.32 -11.02 3.67
N THR A 61 3.64 -12.16 3.75
CA THR A 61 2.46 -12.44 2.92
C THR A 61 1.29 -11.54 3.33
N GLU A 62 1.07 -11.38 4.64
CA GLU A 62 0.07 -10.44 5.16
C GLU A 62 0.42 -8.98 4.82
N GLU A 63 1.68 -8.59 4.95
CA GLU A 63 2.12 -7.24 4.57
C GLU A 63 1.90 -6.96 3.08
N GLN A 64 2.25 -7.91 2.21
CA GLN A 64 1.98 -7.80 0.77
C GLN A 64 0.48 -7.74 0.45
N ARG A 65 -0.35 -8.51 1.17
CA ARG A 65 -1.82 -8.45 1.01
C ARG A 65 -2.34 -7.06 1.37
N ARG A 66 -1.91 -6.50 2.50
CA ARG A 66 -2.28 -5.14 2.96
C ARG A 66 -1.83 -4.06 1.97
N GLN A 67 -0.59 -4.14 1.48
CA GLN A 67 -0.08 -3.20 0.49
C GLN A 67 -0.83 -3.29 -0.84
N LYS A 68 -1.17 -4.51 -1.30
CA LYS A 68 -1.96 -4.70 -2.52
C LYS A 68 -3.36 -4.10 -2.37
N ALA A 69 -4.02 -4.32 -1.24
CA ALA A 69 -5.32 -3.74 -0.95
C ALA A 69 -5.25 -2.20 -0.90
N ALA A 70 -4.25 -1.63 -0.21
CA ALA A 70 -4.04 -0.19 -0.17
C ALA A 70 -3.78 0.42 -1.56
N ASN A 71 -2.97 -0.25 -2.39
CA ASN A 71 -2.69 0.18 -3.76
C ASN A 71 -3.92 0.11 -4.66
N GLN A 72 -4.78 -0.91 -4.51
CA GLN A 72 -6.06 -0.98 -5.23
C GLN A 72 -6.96 0.19 -4.86
N VAL A 73 -7.18 0.43 -3.56
CA VAL A 73 -7.99 1.56 -3.10
C VAL A 73 -7.44 2.90 -3.60
N ALA A 74 -6.12 3.09 -3.58
CA ALA A 74 -5.49 4.30 -4.11
C ALA A 74 -5.67 4.46 -5.63
N ASN A 75 -5.60 3.36 -6.39
CA ASN A 75 -5.82 3.37 -7.83
C ASN A 75 -7.29 3.65 -8.17
N ASP A 76 -8.22 3.00 -7.49
CA ASP A 76 -9.66 3.21 -7.67
C ASP A 76 -10.04 4.67 -7.37
N ALA A 77 -9.53 5.22 -6.26
CA ALA A 77 -9.74 6.63 -5.91
C ALA A 77 -9.16 7.60 -6.94
N ARG A 78 -7.97 7.31 -7.51
CA ARG A 78 -7.39 8.12 -8.61
C ARG A 78 -8.23 8.04 -9.88
N GLN A 79 -8.79 6.87 -10.18
CA GLN A 79 -9.65 6.66 -11.34
C GLN A 79 -10.97 7.43 -11.18
N GLU A 80 -11.60 7.34 -10.01
CA GLU A 80 -12.80 8.13 -9.68
C GLU A 80 -12.50 9.64 -9.73
N GLN A 81 -11.38 10.10 -9.17
CA GLN A 81 -10.98 11.50 -9.26
C GLN A 81 -10.79 11.96 -10.71
N THR A 82 -10.17 11.13 -11.56
CA THR A 82 -9.96 11.45 -12.97
C THR A 82 -11.30 11.52 -13.72
N ALA A 83 -12.22 10.59 -13.45
CA ALA A 83 -13.56 10.63 -14.02
C ALA A 83 -14.31 11.91 -13.60
N ALA A 84 -14.30 12.24 -12.31
CA ALA A 84 -14.94 13.45 -11.80
C ALA A 84 -14.35 14.74 -12.39
N LEU A 85 -13.02 14.80 -12.61
CA LEU A 85 -12.37 15.93 -13.27
C LEU A 85 -12.76 16.03 -14.75
N ASN A 86 -12.87 14.91 -15.46
CA ASN A 86 -13.33 14.89 -16.85
C ASN A 86 -14.79 15.33 -16.95
N ASP A 87 -15.66 14.83 -16.08
CA ASP A 87 -17.08 15.21 -16.04
C ASP A 87 -17.23 16.70 -15.73
N ALA A 88 -16.46 17.23 -14.79
CA ALA A 88 -16.40 18.67 -14.52
C ALA A 88 -15.96 19.47 -15.76
N ALA A 89 -14.91 19.05 -16.46
CA ALA A 89 -14.46 19.71 -17.68
C ALA A 89 -15.50 19.67 -18.81
N VAL A 90 -16.25 18.56 -18.95
CA VAL A 90 -17.35 18.44 -19.91
C VAL A 90 -18.49 19.37 -19.55
N ALA A 91 -18.84 19.48 -18.26
CA ALA A 91 -19.85 20.40 -17.76
C ALA A 91 -19.45 21.87 -17.99
N ASP A 92 -18.21 22.24 -17.69
CA ASP A 92 -17.68 23.59 -17.95
C ASP A 92 -17.74 23.93 -19.45
N ALA A 93 -17.30 23.02 -20.31
CA ALA A 93 -17.37 23.21 -21.76
C ALA A 93 -18.81 23.34 -22.28
N ALA A 94 -19.76 22.62 -21.68
CA ALA A 94 -21.19 22.76 -21.99
C ALA A 94 -21.74 24.12 -21.50
N GLY A 95 -21.34 24.57 -20.31
CA GLY A 95 -21.69 25.88 -19.75
C GLY A 95 -21.16 27.03 -20.61
N ASP A 96 -19.91 26.95 -21.08
CA ASP A 96 -19.32 27.95 -21.97
C ASP A 96 -20.01 28.01 -23.33
N ARG A 97 -20.34 26.85 -23.91
CA ARG A 97 -21.15 26.80 -25.14
C ARG A 97 -22.52 27.45 -24.96
N LEU A 98 -23.19 27.19 -23.83
CA LEU A 98 -24.47 27.81 -23.51
C LEU A 98 -24.35 29.33 -23.38
N ARG A 99 -23.31 29.84 -22.69
CA ARG A 99 -23.03 31.28 -22.59
C ARG A 99 -22.79 31.93 -23.94
N VAL A 100 -22.02 31.29 -24.81
CA VAL A 100 -21.77 31.79 -26.18
C VAL A 100 -23.06 31.84 -26.99
N GLN A 101 -23.88 30.78 -26.94
CA GLN A 101 -25.16 30.76 -27.65
C GLN A 101 -26.16 31.79 -27.11
N ALA A 102 -26.23 31.94 -25.79
CA ALA A 102 -27.06 32.97 -25.14
C ALA A 102 -26.60 34.38 -25.53
N GLY A 103 -25.29 34.64 -25.56
CA GLY A 103 -24.71 35.90 -26.03
C GLY A 103 -25.05 36.19 -27.50
N LYS A 104 -24.95 35.17 -28.37
CA LYS A 104 -25.32 35.29 -29.80
C LYS A 104 -26.82 35.59 -29.95
N LEU A 105 -27.68 34.91 -29.20
CA LEU A 105 -29.12 35.15 -29.21
C LEU A 105 -29.45 36.58 -28.73
N ALA A 106 -28.84 37.02 -27.63
CA ALA A 106 -29.00 38.38 -27.12
C ALA A 106 -28.56 39.44 -28.15
N ALA A 107 -27.42 39.22 -28.82
CA ALA A 107 -26.95 40.11 -29.89
C ALA A 107 -27.93 40.15 -31.06
N THR A 108 -28.46 39.01 -31.52
CA THR A 108 -29.46 38.98 -32.62
C THR A 108 -30.77 39.68 -32.24
N ALA A 109 -31.21 39.55 -30.99
CA ALA A 109 -32.40 40.23 -30.48
C ALA A 109 -32.20 41.75 -30.33
N SER A 110 -30.95 42.23 -30.22
CA SER A 110 -30.64 43.66 -30.16
C SER A 110 -30.58 44.35 -31.54
N CYS A 111 -30.53 43.59 -32.62
CA CYS A 111 -30.45 44.10 -34.00
C CYS A 111 -31.83 44.28 -34.68
N THR A 112 -32.95 43.98 -34.00
CA THR A 112 -34.29 44.21 -34.53
C THR A 112 -34.71 45.67 -34.32
N PRO A 113 -35.27 46.38 -35.34
CA PRO A 113 -35.69 47.77 -35.19
C PRO A 113 -36.91 47.83 -34.26
N GLY A 114 -36.74 48.42 -33.07
CA GLY A 114 -37.81 48.62 -32.09
C GLY A 114 -37.80 50.04 -31.54
N ASP A 115 -39.00 50.59 -31.29
CA ASP A 115 -39.26 51.95 -30.81
C ASP A 115 -38.30 52.43 -29.71
N THR A 116 -37.85 53.67 -29.81
CA THR A 116 -36.80 54.27 -28.97
C THR A 116 -37.10 54.23 -27.47
N GLY A 117 -38.39 54.24 -27.08
CA GLY A 117 -38.82 54.08 -25.69
C GLY A 117 -38.82 52.63 -25.17
N ALA A 118 -38.98 51.64 -26.06
CA ALA A 118 -38.80 50.22 -25.75
C ALA A 118 -37.32 49.83 -25.75
N ALA A 119 -36.49 50.49 -26.57
CA ALA A 119 -35.05 50.28 -26.63
C ALA A 119 -34.32 50.66 -25.32
N GLU A 120 -34.66 51.78 -24.68
CA GLU A 120 -34.06 52.14 -23.38
C GLU A 120 -34.50 51.23 -22.23
N ARG A 121 -35.79 50.85 -22.20
CA ARG A 121 -36.29 49.83 -21.26
C ARG A 121 -35.63 48.46 -21.50
N GLY A 122 -35.39 48.12 -22.77
CA GLY A 122 -34.64 46.93 -23.19
C GLY A 122 -33.20 46.95 -22.70
N LYS A 123 -32.47 48.07 -22.85
CA LYS A 123 -31.08 48.21 -22.35
C LYS A 123 -30.97 48.06 -20.83
N ALA A 124 -31.92 48.58 -20.07
CA ALA A 124 -31.98 48.38 -18.62
C ALA A 124 -32.23 46.91 -18.25
N ALA A 125 -33.17 46.25 -18.95
CA ALA A 125 -33.45 44.83 -18.78
C ALA A 125 -32.26 43.93 -19.19
N THR A 126 -31.55 44.24 -20.28
CA THR A 126 -30.36 43.50 -20.73
C THR A 126 -29.22 43.65 -19.73
N ARG A 127 -28.99 44.85 -19.16
CA ARG A 127 -28.00 45.04 -18.10
C ARG A 127 -28.34 44.26 -16.84
N ALA A 128 -29.60 44.26 -16.43
CA ALA A 128 -30.06 43.44 -15.30
C ALA A 128 -29.87 41.93 -15.57
N ALA A 129 -30.19 41.46 -16.78
CA ALA A 129 -30.00 40.06 -17.16
C ALA A 129 -28.52 39.64 -17.22
N MET A 130 -27.62 40.53 -17.67
CA MET A 130 -26.17 40.29 -17.64
C MET A 130 -25.64 40.19 -16.21
N VAL A 131 -26.05 41.07 -15.31
CA VAL A 131 -25.66 41.01 -13.88
C VAL A 131 -26.20 39.74 -13.22
N LEU A 132 -27.46 39.38 -13.51
CA LEU A 132 -28.04 38.13 -12.99
C LEU A 132 -27.28 36.90 -13.50
N SER A 133 -26.84 36.91 -14.76
CA SER A 133 -26.04 35.82 -15.36
C SER A 133 -24.64 35.74 -14.77
N ASP A 134 -23.99 36.87 -14.48
CA ASP A 134 -22.69 36.88 -13.79
C ASP A 134 -22.82 36.38 -12.34
N LEU A 135 -23.86 36.82 -11.62
CA LEU A 135 -24.13 36.35 -10.26
C LEU A 135 -24.45 34.85 -10.22
N LEU A 136 -25.27 34.36 -11.14
CA LEU A 136 -25.57 32.94 -11.27
C LEU A 136 -24.29 32.15 -11.60
N GLY A 137 -23.45 32.67 -12.51
CA GLY A 137 -22.18 32.06 -12.85
C GLY A 137 -21.21 31.96 -11.66
N ARG A 138 -21.13 32.99 -10.82
CA ARG A 138 -20.32 32.97 -9.59
C ARG A 138 -20.92 32.04 -8.53
N ALA A 139 -22.24 32.02 -8.40
CA ALA A 139 -22.93 31.13 -7.46
C ALA A 139 -22.73 29.65 -7.85
N ASP A 140 -22.89 29.31 -9.13
CA ASP A 140 -22.70 27.96 -9.65
C ASP A 140 -21.24 27.53 -9.54
N ALA A 141 -20.27 28.41 -9.87
CA ALA A 141 -18.85 28.12 -9.67
C ALA A 141 -18.54 27.84 -8.20
N ARG A 142 -19.14 28.60 -7.28
CA ARG A 142 -18.92 28.37 -5.85
C ARG A 142 -19.60 27.10 -5.34
N ALA A 143 -20.78 26.79 -5.85
CA ALA A 143 -21.48 25.53 -5.57
C ALA A 143 -20.68 24.33 -6.10
N GLY A 144 -20.07 24.43 -7.28
CA GLY A 144 -19.21 23.39 -7.86
C GLY A 144 -17.96 23.12 -7.02
N GLU A 145 -17.27 24.16 -6.56
CA GLU A 145 -16.13 24.04 -5.65
C GLU A 145 -16.52 23.37 -4.32
N LEU A 146 -17.69 23.74 -3.76
CA LEU A 146 -18.24 23.13 -2.55
C LEU A 146 -18.61 21.66 -2.74
N ALA A 147 -19.25 21.33 -3.86
CA ALA A 147 -19.60 19.94 -4.20
C ALA A 147 -18.34 19.08 -4.32
N LYS A 148 -17.32 19.58 -5.02
CA LYS A 148 -16.02 18.89 -5.18
C LYS A 148 -15.33 18.63 -3.84
N ALA A 149 -15.32 19.61 -2.93
CA ALA A 149 -14.77 19.43 -1.59
C ALA A 149 -15.57 18.41 -0.78
N TYR A 150 -16.91 18.44 -0.87
CA TYR A 150 -17.78 17.46 -0.20
C TYR A 150 -17.56 16.06 -0.72
N ASP A 151 -17.51 15.86 -2.05
CA ASP A 151 -17.27 14.54 -2.64
C ASP A 151 -15.90 13.99 -2.25
N GLN A 152 -14.85 14.82 -2.26
CA GLN A 152 -13.53 14.43 -1.77
C GLN A 152 -13.56 13.99 -0.30
N SER A 153 -14.23 14.77 0.57
CA SER A 153 -14.36 14.43 1.98
C SER A 153 -15.14 13.14 2.21
N ARG A 154 -16.20 12.91 1.43
CA ARG A 154 -17.04 11.71 1.50
C ARG A 154 -16.28 10.47 1.04
N ILE A 155 -15.55 10.56 -0.07
CA ILE A 155 -14.70 9.47 -0.57
C ILE A 155 -13.64 9.12 0.46
N ALA A 156 -12.96 10.12 1.05
CA ALA A 156 -11.98 9.90 2.10
C ALA A 156 -12.60 9.24 3.35
N GLY A 157 -13.78 9.68 3.77
CA GLY A 157 -14.51 9.08 4.90
C GLY A 157 -14.92 7.63 4.64
N LEU A 158 -15.42 7.33 3.45
CA LEU A 158 -15.77 5.95 3.04
C LEU A 158 -14.54 5.05 2.99
N ALA A 159 -13.40 5.56 2.52
CA ALA A 159 -12.14 4.82 2.53
C ALA A 159 -11.68 4.50 3.96
N CYS A 160 -11.80 5.45 4.89
CA CYS A 160 -11.46 5.25 6.30
C CYS A 160 -12.34 4.16 6.95
N ASN A 161 -13.66 4.21 6.71
CA ASN A 161 -14.59 3.21 7.24
C ASN A 161 -14.29 1.81 6.69
N ARG A 162 -14.07 1.68 5.37
CA ARG A 162 -13.69 0.39 4.76
C ARG A 162 -12.40 -0.18 5.35
N PHE A 163 -11.42 0.67 5.61
CA PHE A 163 -10.17 0.25 6.23
C PHE A 163 -10.39 -0.23 7.68
N ALA A 164 -11.21 0.47 8.45
CA ALA A 164 -11.56 0.05 9.81
C ALA A 164 -12.37 -1.26 9.85
N ASP A 165 -13.28 -1.46 8.91
CA ASP A 165 -14.06 -2.69 8.77
C ASP A 165 -13.15 -3.88 8.41
N GLU A 166 -12.21 -3.71 7.49
CA GLU A 166 -11.23 -4.73 7.11
C GLU A 166 -10.31 -5.12 8.29
N LEU A 167 -9.85 -4.13 9.07
CA LEU A 167 -9.08 -4.38 10.30
C LEU A 167 -9.90 -5.11 11.37
N SER A 168 -11.17 -4.77 11.52
CA SER A 168 -12.06 -5.41 12.50
C SER A 168 -12.39 -6.85 12.10
N ASN A 169 -12.66 -7.10 10.81
CA ASN A 169 -12.91 -8.44 10.29
C ASN A 169 -11.68 -9.35 10.38
N THR A 170 -10.49 -8.82 10.09
CA THR A 170 -9.25 -9.59 10.25
C THR A 170 -8.97 -9.91 11.71
N THR A 171 -9.25 -8.98 12.64
CA THR A 171 -9.14 -9.22 14.09
C THR A 171 -10.13 -10.29 14.58
N ASN A 172 -11.37 -10.27 14.10
CA ASN A 172 -12.38 -11.28 14.45
C ASN A 172 -12.04 -12.65 13.85
N SER A 173 -11.48 -12.71 12.64
CA SER A 173 -11.04 -13.96 12.00
C SER A 173 -9.80 -14.58 12.69
N ALA A 174 -8.97 -13.74 13.32
CA ALA A 174 -7.80 -14.17 14.08
C ALA A 174 -8.11 -14.59 15.53
N ARG A 175 -9.38 -14.52 15.97
CA ARG A 175 -9.83 -14.96 17.30
C ARG A 175 -10.41 -16.38 17.18
N PRO A 176 -9.91 -17.38 17.93
CA PRO A 176 -10.40 -18.77 17.86
C PRO A 176 -11.83 -18.94 18.39
#